data_AF-A0A2V7UPH1-F1
#
_entry.id   AF-A0A2V7UPH1-F1
#
_cell.length_a   1.000
_cell.length_b   1.000
_cell.length_c   1.000
_cell.angle_alpha   90.00
_cell.angle_beta   90.00
_cell.angle_gamma   90.00
#
_symmetry.space_group_name_H-M   'P 1'
#
loop_
_entity.id
_entity.type
_entity.pdbx_description
1 polymer ?
#
loop_
_entity_poly.entity_id
_entity_poly.type
_entity_poly.pdbx_seq_one_letter_code
_entity_poly.pdbx_strand_id
1 'polypeptide(L)'
;MSQTYFQKGFGLRAAVGPVLSQSYDSRIVDRLRELGHAARAGDMVFRLAREFGFCYGVDRAVEYAYETRQQFPQRRIFLSGEIIHNPEVNGRLEAMGVRILSPADDPAARYADVASGDVVLLPAFGVPVAEMEHLRGKGCVLVDTTCGSVLNVWKNVHKYARQGFTAVIHGKHYHEETKATASQALTHDGGHYLCVRDKAEAALVAEFIRGEQEAEDIRRRFAHAADPGFDPARDLARIGLANQTTMLMSESLEIQEMLRSAMRERYGEAELAARFQAMDTICSATQDRQDAVLTMLGEGGLDLMVVIGGYNSSNTQALARICAQRL
;
A
#
# COMPACT_ATOMS: atom_id res chain seq x y z
N MET A 1 -1.54 -9.60 -32.28
CA MET A 1 -2.18 -8.59 -31.42
C MET A 1 -1.07 -7.81 -30.73
N SER A 2 -1.06 -6.49 -30.81
CA SER A 2 -0.07 -5.65 -30.10
C SER A 2 -0.23 -5.84 -28.59
N GLN A 3 0.88 -5.92 -27.84
CA GLN A 3 0.85 -5.98 -26.39
C GLN A 3 0.16 -4.71 -25.84
N THR A 4 -0.93 -4.89 -25.07
CA THR A 4 -1.71 -3.78 -24.48
C THR A 4 -1.59 -3.71 -22.96
N TYR A 5 -0.84 -4.62 -22.32
CA TYR A 5 -0.58 -4.62 -20.88
C TYR A 5 0.92 -4.63 -20.62
N PHE A 6 1.41 -3.62 -19.91
CA PHE A 6 2.80 -3.40 -19.58
C PHE A 6 2.96 -3.33 -18.06
N GLN A 7 3.78 -4.22 -17.47
CA GLN A 7 4.14 -4.20 -16.05
C GLN A 7 5.63 -3.84 -15.85
N LYS A 8 6.21 -3.14 -16.83
CA LYS A 8 7.60 -2.70 -16.86
C LYS A 8 7.69 -1.40 -17.66
N GLY A 9 8.80 -0.68 -17.47
CA GLY A 9 9.12 0.51 -18.25
C GLY A 9 9.34 0.20 -19.72
N PHE A 10 9.39 1.24 -20.52
CA PHE A 10 9.62 1.24 -21.96
C PHE A 10 11.11 1.31 -22.33
N GLY A 11 12.02 1.32 -21.34
CA GLY A 11 13.46 1.39 -21.56
C GLY A 11 13.92 2.80 -21.93
N LEU A 12 13.14 3.81 -21.54
CA LEU A 12 13.37 5.22 -21.86
C LEU A 12 14.03 5.98 -20.70
N ARG A 13 14.58 5.28 -19.71
CA ARG A 13 15.24 5.85 -18.53
C ARG A 13 16.27 6.92 -18.84
N ALA A 14 17.11 6.72 -19.86
CA ALA A 14 18.10 7.71 -20.27
C ALA A 14 17.48 9.02 -20.80
N ALA A 15 16.29 8.94 -21.39
CA ALA A 15 15.56 10.10 -21.91
C ALA A 15 14.82 10.88 -20.80
N VAL A 16 14.29 10.18 -19.79
CA VAL A 16 13.53 10.81 -18.69
C VAL A 16 14.39 11.20 -17.49
N GLY A 17 15.55 10.55 -17.31
CA GLY A 17 16.46 10.74 -16.19
C GLY A 17 16.80 12.21 -15.88
N PRO A 18 17.21 13.04 -16.86
CA PRO A 18 17.54 14.44 -16.60
C PRO A 18 16.37 15.24 -15.99
N VAL A 19 15.13 14.99 -16.47
CA VAL A 19 13.93 15.67 -15.96
C VAL A 19 13.58 15.19 -14.56
N LEU A 20 13.74 13.90 -14.28
CA LEU A 20 13.53 13.32 -12.96
C LEU A 20 14.54 13.89 -11.95
N SER A 21 15.83 13.90 -12.27
CA SER A 21 16.88 14.47 -11.42
C SER A 21 16.65 15.95 -11.13
N GLN A 22 16.33 16.76 -12.15
CA GLN A 22 16.01 18.17 -11.95
C GLN A 22 14.79 18.38 -11.04
N SER A 23 13.85 17.43 -11.04
CA SER A 23 12.60 17.53 -10.29
C SER A 23 12.72 17.07 -8.84
N TYR A 24 13.57 16.07 -8.56
CA TYR A 24 13.53 15.34 -7.29
C TYR A 24 14.88 15.28 -6.54
N ASP A 25 16.00 15.67 -7.17
CA ASP A 25 17.30 15.75 -6.50
C ASP A 25 17.42 17.06 -5.70
N SER A 26 18.12 17.01 -4.57
CA SER A 26 18.28 18.17 -3.68
C SER A 26 19.70 18.33 -3.18
N ARG A 27 20.36 19.43 -3.58
CA ARG A 27 21.71 19.79 -3.13
C ARG A 27 21.82 19.94 -1.62
N ILE A 28 20.75 20.38 -0.94
CA ILE A 28 20.73 20.52 0.52
C ILE A 28 20.77 19.13 1.17
N VAL A 29 20.00 18.20 0.63
CA VAL A 29 19.97 16.80 1.10
C VAL A 29 21.33 16.14 0.90
N ASP A 30 21.92 16.30 -0.28
CA ASP A 30 23.24 15.74 -0.58
C ASP A 30 24.30 16.30 0.38
N ARG A 31 24.26 17.61 0.63
CA ARG A 31 25.17 18.25 1.58
C ARG A 31 25.00 17.72 3.00
N LEU A 32 23.77 17.48 3.46
CA LEU A 32 23.51 16.90 4.78
C LEU A 32 24.03 15.46 4.89
N ARG A 33 23.90 14.65 3.82
CA ARG A 33 24.47 13.29 3.78
C ARG A 33 25.99 13.30 3.88
N GLU A 34 26.66 14.18 3.13
CA GLU A 34 28.13 14.35 3.19
C GLU A 34 28.63 14.72 4.59
N LEU A 35 27.83 15.46 5.35
CA LEU A 35 28.14 15.89 6.71
C LEU A 35 27.76 14.85 7.78
N GLY A 36 27.43 13.61 7.38
CA GLY A 36 27.03 12.57 8.33
C GLY A 36 25.62 12.76 8.90
N HIS A 37 24.70 13.30 8.09
CA HIS A 37 23.29 13.52 8.41
C HIS A 37 23.02 14.59 9.47
N ALA A 38 23.99 15.46 9.79
CA ALA A 38 23.79 16.58 10.68
C ALA A 38 24.56 17.82 10.21
N ALA A 39 23.99 19.01 10.39
CA ALA A 39 24.67 20.27 10.12
C ALA A 39 24.23 21.35 11.11
N ARG A 40 25.10 22.31 11.37
CA ARG A 40 24.81 23.49 12.19
C ARG A 40 24.75 24.73 11.32
N ALA A 41 23.72 25.56 11.52
CA ALA A 41 23.59 26.88 10.92
C ALA A 41 23.21 27.90 12.01
N GLY A 42 24.18 28.69 12.45
CA GLY A 42 24.03 29.56 13.63
C GLY A 42 23.73 28.75 14.89
N ASP A 43 22.60 29.04 15.52
CA ASP A 43 22.13 28.35 16.72
C ASP A 43 21.24 27.13 16.42
N MET A 44 20.92 26.88 15.14
CA MET A 44 20.10 25.74 14.75
C MET A 44 20.98 24.54 14.38
N VAL A 45 20.58 23.36 14.85
CA VAL A 45 21.14 22.08 14.43
C VAL A 45 20.08 21.34 13.60
N PHE A 46 20.42 21.05 12.34
CA PHE A 46 19.61 20.26 11.44
C PHE A 46 20.09 18.81 11.48
N ARG A 47 19.15 17.87 11.62
CA ARG A 47 19.40 16.43 11.53
C ARG A 47 18.50 15.84 10.45
N LEU A 48 19.08 14.96 9.64
CA LEU A 48 18.40 14.25 8.56
C LEU A 48 18.29 12.78 8.94
N ALA A 49 17.12 12.17 8.74
CA ALA A 49 16.98 10.74 8.98
C ALA A 49 17.94 9.97 8.07
N ARG A 50 18.43 8.82 8.52
CA ARG A 50 19.33 7.99 7.69
C ARG A 50 18.58 7.44 6.48
N GLU A 51 17.32 7.09 6.68
CA GLU A 51 16.40 6.58 5.66
C GLU A 51 15.19 7.52 5.52
N PHE A 52 14.94 8.02 4.31
CA PHE A 52 13.88 8.99 4.00
C PHE A 52 13.61 9.07 2.49
N GLY A 53 12.60 9.84 2.09
CA GLY A 53 12.34 10.15 0.67
C GLY A 53 11.68 8.99 -0.10
N PHE A 54 11.84 8.97 -1.43
CA PHE A 54 11.27 7.94 -2.30
C PHE A 54 11.81 6.55 -2.00
N CYS A 55 10.95 5.54 -2.13
CA CYS A 55 11.39 4.14 -2.15
C CYS A 55 11.51 3.67 -3.59
N TYR A 56 12.18 2.53 -3.79
CA TYR A 56 12.32 1.91 -5.11
C TYR A 56 10.99 1.74 -5.87
N GLY A 57 9.90 1.38 -5.17
CA GLY A 57 8.57 1.27 -5.78
C GLY A 57 8.02 2.60 -6.28
N VAL A 58 8.24 3.68 -5.52
CA VAL A 58 7.86 5.05 -5.91
C VAL A 58 8.71 5.53 -7.09
N ASP A 59 10.04 5.36 -7.01
CA ASP A 59 10.95 5.74 -8.10
C ASP A 59 10.53 5.10 -9.42
N ARG A 60 10.25 3.79 -9.40
CA ARG A 60 9.79 3.07 -10.58
C ARG A 60 8.44 3.54 -11.09
N ALA A 61 7.48 3.79 -10.20
CA ALA A 61 6.16 4.25 -10.62
C ALA A 61 6.22 5.63 -11.29
N VAL A 62 7.00 6.54 -10.72
CA VAL A 62 7.24 7.86 -11.31
C VAL A 62 8.02 7.75 -12.62
N GLU A 63 9.11 6.96 -12.66
CA GLU A 63 9.86 6.70 -13.89
C GLU A 63 8.94 6.17 -15.00
N TYR A 64 8.09 5.19 -14.69
CA TYR A 64 7.18 4.59 -15.68
C TYR A 64 6.13 5.58 -16.18
N ALA A 65 5.62 6.46 -15.32
CA ALA A 65 4.70 7.51 -15.73
C ALA A 65 5.36 8.49 -16.72
N TYR A 66 6.60 8.91 -16.46
CA TYR A 66 7.37 9.76 -17.37
C TYR A 66 7.70 9.04 -18.69
N GLU A 67 8.15 7.78 -18.61
CA GLU A 67 8.41 6.98 -19.80
C GLU A 67 7.14 6.76 -20.63
N THR A 68 5.98 6.60 -19.98
CA THR A 68 4.69 6.46 -20.67
C THR A 68 4.34 7.71 -21.47
N ARG A 69 4.58 8.89 -20.89
CA ARG A 69 4.37 10.16 -21.62
C ARG A 69 5.28 10.26 -22.84
N GLN A 70 6.55 9.88 -22.71
CA GLN A 70 7.52 9.87 -23.81
C GLN A 70 7.19 8.84 -24.89
N GLN A 71 6.76 7.65 -24.48
CA GLN A 71 6.43 6.55 -25.38
C GLN A 71 5.19 6.84 -26.23
N PHE A 72 4.21 7.55 -25.66
CA PHE A 72 2.92 7.78 -26.31
C PHE A 72 2.62 9.27 -26.50
N PRO A 73 3.48 10.10 -27.11
CA PRO A 73 3.44 11.57 -26.99
C PRO A 73 2.14 12.23 -27.45
N GLN A 74 1.40 11.59 -28.36
CA GLN A 74 0.15 12.10 -28.93
C GLN A 74 -1.12 11.44 -28.37
N ARG A 75 -1.00 10.41 -27.51
CA ARG A 75 -2.17 9.73 -26.96
C ARG A 75 -2.65 10.42 -25.69
N ARG A 76 -3.95 10.29 -25.44
CA ARG A 76 -4.53 10.62 -24.13
C ARG A 76 -4.03 9.60 -23.10
N ILE A 77 -3.49 10.12 -22.00
CA ILE A 77 -3.00 9.33 -20.89
C ILE A 77 -3.83 9.66 -19.68
N PHE A 78 -4.41 8.63 -19.09
CA PHE A 78 -5.14 8.70 -17.83
C PHE A 78 -4.31 8.05 -16.74
N LEU A 79 -4.53 8.50 -15.52
CA LEU A 79 -4.07 7.82 -14.32
C LEU A 79 -5.32 7.47 -13.52
N SER A 80 -5.48 6.20 -13.15
CA SER A 80 -6.73 5.73 -12.53
C SER A 80 -7.03 6.43 -11.20
N GLY A 81 -6.03 6.96 -10.51
CA GLY A 81 -6.12 7.82 -9.33
C GLY A 81 -4.84 8.64 -9.18
N GLU A 82 -4.30 8.77 -7.97
CA GLU A 82 -2.94 9.30 -7.78
C GLU A 82 -1.88 8.25 -8.10
N ILE A 83 -0.71 8.62 -8.64
CA ILE A 83 0.36 7.63 -8.93
C ILE A 83 0.94 7.11 -7.62
N ILE A 84 1.07 8.04 -6.67
CA ILE A 84 1.47 7.91 -5.27
C ILE A 84 0.76 9.04 -4.50
N HIS A 85 0.63 8.90 -3.18
CA HIS A 85 0.06 9.93 -2.30
C HIS A 85 1.00 11.12 -2.06
N ASN A 86 1.34 11.85 -3.13
CA ASN A 86 2.14 13.06 -3.10
C ASN A 86 1.59 14.09 -4.11
N PRO A 87 1.05 15.23 -3.65
CA PRO A 87 0.40 16.20 -4.52
C PRO A 87 1.36 16.86 -5.52
N GLU A 88 2.63 17.05 -5.17
CA GLU A 88 3.62 17.65 -6.07
C GLU A 88 3.93 16.71 -7.25
N VAL A 89 4.13 15.41 -6.98
CA VAL A 89 4.37 14.40 -8.02
C VAL A 89 3.17 14.31 -8.96
N ASN A 90 1.95 14.26 -8.42
CA ASN A 90 0.73 14.22 -9.23
C ASN A 90 0.57 15.50 -10.07
N GLY A 91 0.80 16.68 -9.50
CA GLY A 91 0.74 17.95 -10.23
C GLY A 91 1.75 18.04 -11.38
N ARG A 92 2.94 17.44 -11.23
CA ARG A 92 3.92 17.33 -12.33
C ARG A 92 3.43 16.42 -13.45
N LEU A 93 2.77 15.31 -13.14
CA LEU A 93 2.16 14.44 -14.15
C LEU A 93 1.04 15.15 -14.91
N GLU A 94 0.19 15.90 -14.21
CA GLU A 94 -0.86 16.73 -14.82
C GLU A 94 -0.29 17.80 -15.74
N ALA A 95 0.78 18.48 -15.32
CA ALA A 95 1.50 19.46 -16.15
C ALA A 95 2.08 18.85 -17.44
N MET A 96 2.32 17.53 -17.46
CA MET A 96 2.72 16.78 -18.66
C MET A 96 1.53 16.23 -19.47
N GLY A 97 0.30 16.61 -19.15
CA GLY A 97 -0.91 16.21 -19.85
C GLY A 97 -1.40 14.79 -19.51
N VAL A 98 -1.04 14.27 -18.33
CA VAL A 98 -1.67 13.07 -17.77
C VAL A 98 -2.94 13.49 -17.02
N ARG A 99 -4.10 12.96 -17.40
CA ARG A 99 -5.37 13.26 -16.72
C ARG A 99 -5.61 12.31 -15.55
N ILE A 100 -5.59 12.83 -14.34
CA ILE A 100 -5.89 12.07 -13.13
C ILE A 100 -7.40 11.90 -13.00
N LEU A 101 -7.86 10.65 -12.85
CA LEU A 101 -9.28 10.34 -12.66
C LEU A 101 -9.65 10.43 -11.18
N SER A 102 -10.78 11.08 -10.91
CA SER A 102 -11.33 11.14 -9.56
C SER A 102 -11.80 9.76 -9.09
N PRO A 103 -11.70 9.45 -7.79
CA PRO A 103 -12.26 8.21 -7.24
C PRO A 103 -13.78 8.13 -7.46
N ALA A 104 -14.27 6.94 -7.78
CA ALA A 104 -15.70 6.60 -7.73
C ALA A 104 -15.83 5.10 -7.45
N ASP A 105 -16.91 4.70 -6.76
CA ASP A 105 -17.14 3.30 -6.37
C ASP A 105 -17.48 2.41 -7.57
N ASP A 106 -18.20 2.96 -8.56
CA ASP A 106 -18.53 2.27 -9.81
C ASP A 106 -17.44 2.49 -10.88
N PRO A 107 -16.76 1.43 -11.36
CA PRO A 107 -15.79 1.53 -12.46
C PRO A 107 -16.38 2.13 -13.74
N ALA A 108 -17.66 1.89 -14.04
CA ALA A 108 -18.27 2.45 -15.25
C ALA A 108 -18.33 3.98 -15.17
N ALA A 109 -18.73 4.53 -14.02
CA ALA A 109 -18.70 5.96 -13.75
C ALA A 109 -17.26 6.52 -13.70
N ARG A 110 -16.35 5.87 -12.96
CA ARG A 110 -14.95 6.31 -12.80
C ARG A 110 -14.23 6.48 -14.14
N TYR A 111 -14.44 5.53 -15.04
CA TYR A 111 -13.76 5.45 -16.31
C TYR A 111 -14.63 5.92 -17.48
N ALA A 112 -15.72 6.67 -17.26
CA ALA A 112 -16.66 7.07 -18.30
C ALA A 112 -15.98 7.78 -19.48
N ASP A 113 -15.03 8.67 -19.18
CA ASP A 113 -14.28 9.42 -20.20
C ASP A 113 -13.21 8.62 -20.92
N VAL A 114 -12.84 7.43 -20.41
CA VAL A 114 -11.79 6.58 -20.99
C VAL A 114 -12.34 5.77 -22.16
N ALA A 115 -11.71 5.95 -23.33
CA ALA A 115 -12.08 5.30 -24.57
C ALA A 115 -11.11 4.14 -24.93
N SER A 116 -11.53 3.30 -25.89
CA SER A 116 -10.66 2.24 -26.41
C SER A 116 -9.39 2.83 -27.02
N GLY A 117 -8.25 2.22 -26.74
CA GLY A 117 -6.96 2.76 -27.17
C GLY A 117 -6.53 4.04 -26.44
N ASP A 118 -7.14 4.43 -25.32
CA ASP A 118 -6.47 5.34 -24.39
C ASP A 118 -5.38 4.60 -23.60
N VAL A 119 -4.39 5.34 -23.10
CA VAL A 119 -3.38 4.79 -22.19
C VAL A 119 -3.83 5.05 -20.75
N VAL A 120 -3.82 4.03 -19.90
CA VAL A 120 -4.18 4.14 -18.48
C VAL A 120 -3.02 3.65 -17.63
N LEU A 121 -2.43 4.56 -16.86
CA LEU A 121 -1.49 4.25 -15.79
C LEU A 121 -2.25 3.73 -14.58
N LEU A 122 -1.78 2.62 -14.02
CA LEU A 122 -2.26 2.07 -12.76
C LEU A 122 -1.23 2.37 -11.68
N PRO A 123 -1.63 2.82 -10.50
CA PRO A 123 -0.76 3.39 -9.48
C PRO A 123 0.13 2.37 -8.77
N ALA A 124 1.10 2.88 -8.00
CA ALA A 124 2.06 2.06 -7.27
C ALA A 124 1.42 1.10 -6.24
N PHE A 125 0.23 1.43 -5.74
CA PHE A 125 -0.55 0.61 -4.82
C PHE A 125 -1.54 -0.35 -5.51
N GLY A 126 -1.59 -0.35 -6.85
CA GLY A 126 -2.45 -1.20 -7.66
C GLY A 126 -3.91 -0.74 -7.73
N VAL A 127 -4.73 -1.55 -8.40
CA VAL A 127 -6.18 -1.34 -8.54
C VAL A 127 -6.96 -2.62 -8.24
N PRO A 128 -8.23 -2.52 -7.82
CA PRO A 128 -9.10 -3.68 -7.71
C PRO A 128 -9.22 -4.49 -9.01
N VAL A 129 -9.41 -5.80 -8.88
CA VAL A 129 -9.53 -6.73 -10.02
C VAL A 129 -10.64 -6.31 -10.99
N ALA A 130 -11.81 -5.91 -10.48
CA ALA A 130 -12.93 -5.45 -11.32
C ALA A 130 -12.58 -4.19 -12.15
N GLU A 131 -11.80 -3.26 -11.59
CA GLU A 131 -11.33 -2.08 -12.33
C GLU A 131 -10.35 -2.46 -13.44
N MET A 132 -9.43 -3.38 -13.15
CA MET A 132 -8.49 -3.93 -14.14
C MET A 132 -9.25 -4.62 -15.29
N GLU A 133 -10.25 -5.45 -14.97
CA GLU A 133 -11.05 -6.18 -15.96
C GLU A 133 -11.87 -5.22 -16.82
N HIS A 134 -12.49 -4.20 -16.22
CA HIS A 134 -13.23 -3.17 -16.94
C HIS A 134 -12.34 -2.44 -17.96
N LEU A 135 -11.16 -2.01 -17.54
CA LEU A 135 -10.20 -1.31 -18.40
C LEU A 135 -9.66 -2.21 -19.52
N ARG A 136 -9.41 -3.50 -19.23
CA ARG A 136 -9.04 -4.50 -20.25
C ARG A 136 -10.17 -4.72 -21.25
N GLY A 137 -11.41 -4.85 -20.78
CA GLY A 137 -12.60 -5.02 -21.60
C GLY A 137 -12.84 -3.84 -22.55
N LYS A 138 -12.50 -2.61 -22.12
CA LYS A 138 -12.52 -1.41 -22.98
C LYS A 138 -11.45 -1.40 -24.09
N GLY A 139 -10.45 -2.27 -24.03
CA GLY A 139 -9.32 -2.27 -24.97
C GLY A 139 -8.33 -1.12 -24.72
N CYS A 140 -8.17 -0.70 -23.46
CA CYS A 140 -7.17 0.30 -23.09
C CYS A 140 -5.75 -0.28 -23.18
N VAL A 141 -4.76 0.60 -23.33
CA VAL A 141 -3.35 0.26 -23.11
C VAL A 141 -3.01 0.54 -21.66
N LEU A 142 -2.73 -0.52 -20.90
CA LEU A 142 -2.50 -0.45 -19.47
C LEU A 142 -1.02 -0.46 -19.15
N VAL A 143 -0.60 0.52 -18.37
CA VAL A 143 0.75 0.59 -17.80
C VAL A 143 0.63 0.42 -16.29
N ASP A 144 0.91 -0.78 -15.82
CA ASP A 144 0.82 -1.16 -14.42
C ASP A 144 2.12 -0.83 -13.68
N THR A 145 2.04 0.17 -12.81
CA THR A 145 3.18 0.58 -11.99
C THR A 145 3.13 0.00 -10.57
N THR A 146 2.30 -1.02 -10.32
CA THR A 146 2.17 -1.64 -8.99
C THR A 146 3.53 -2.07 -8.45
N CYS A 147 3.82 -1.65 -7.21
CA CYS A 147 5.07 -1.92 -6.52
C CYS A 147 5.29 -3.42 -6.31
N GLY A 148 6.52 -3.89 -6.46
CA GLY A 148 6.88 -5.29 -6.24
C GLY A 148 6.54 -5.80 -4.82
N SER A 149 6.61 -4.94 -3.80
CA SER A 149 6.20 -5.29 -2.44
C SER A 149 4.70 -5.55 -2.35
N VAL A 150 3.87 -4.73 -3.01
CA VAL A 150 2.41 -4.92 -3.09
C VAL A 150 2.07 -6.21 -3.85
N LEU A 151 2.75 -6.48 -4.96
CA LEU A 151 2.60 -7.74 -5.69
C LEU A 151 2.95 -8.96 -4.84
N ASN A 152 3.89 -8.85 -3.90
CA ASN A 152 4.19 -9.94 -2.96
C ASN A 152 3.07 -10.15 -1.93
N VAL A 153 2.39 -9.08 -1.48
CA VAL A 153 1.17 -9.21 -0.66
C VAL A 153 0.10 -9.98 -1.43
N TRP A 154 -0.12 -9.65 -2.70
CA TRP A 154 -1.11 -10.33 -3.54
C TRP A 154 -0.80 -11.81 -3.73
N LYS A 155 0.48 -12.19 -3.90
CA LYS A 155 0.91 -13.60 -3.94
C LYS A 155 0.53 -14.36 -2.67
N ASN A 156 0.66 -13.73 -1.50
CA ASN A 156 0.30 -14.35 -0.22
C ASN A 156 -1.21 -14.51 -0.08
N VAL A 157 -1.98 -13.48 -0.45
CA VAL A 157 -3.45 -13.53 -0.45
C VAL A 157 -3.96 -14.61 -1.41
N HIS A 158 -3.40 -14.74 -2.61
CA HIS A 158 -3.71 -15.85 -3.52
C HIS A 158 -3.35 -17.21 -2.91
N LYS A 159 -2.21 -17.31 -2.23
CA LYS A 159 -1.81 -18.55 -1.54
C LYS A 159 -2.83 -18.93 -0.46
N TYR A 160 -3.31 -17.97 0.34
CA TYR A 160 -4.33 -18.22 1.36
C TYR A 160 -5.62 -18.75 0.75
N ALA A 161 -6.14 -18.07 -0.27
CA ALA A 161 -7.37 -18.50 -0.94
C ALA A 161 -7.23 -19.92 -1.53
N ARG A 162 -6.11 -20.24 -2.21
CA ARG A 162 -5.83 -21.59 -2.74
C ARG A 162 -5.78 -22.68 -1.67
N GLN A 163 -5.40 -22.33 -0.45
CA GLN A 163 -5.25 -23.27 0.66
C GLN A 163 -6.50 -23.33 1.56
N GLY A 164 -7.56 -22.61 1.19
CA GLY A 164 -8.80 -22.52 1.96
C GLY A 164 -8.65 -21.74 3.26
N PHE A 165 -7.76 -20.75 3.29
CA PHE A 165 -7.65 -19.77 4.37
C PHE A 165 -8.33 -18.47 3.93
N THR A 166 -9.08 -17.86 4.84
CA THR A 166 -9.58 -16.49 4.69
C THR A 166 -8.43 -15.52 4.84
N ALA A 167 -8.31 -14.56 3.92
CA ALA A 167 -7.31 -13.52 4.00
C ALA A 167 -7.74 -12.46 5.03
N VAL A 168 -7.15 -12.47 6.22
CA VAL A 168 -7.27 -11.35 7.15
C VAL A 168 -6.23 -10.31 6.74
N ILE A 169 -6.67 -9.10 6.39
CA ILE A 169 -5.81 -8.03 5.88
C ILE A 169 -5.74 -6.94 6.95
N HIS A 170 -4.60 -6.84 7.63
CA HIS A 170 -4.32 -5.71 8.50
C HIS A 170 -4.04 -4.47 7.64
N GLY A 171 -4.99 -3.55 7.61
CA GLY A 171 -4.94 -2.37 6.75
C GLY A 171 -6.21 -1.55 6.80
N LYS A 172 -6.14 -0.35 6.22
CA LYS A 172 -7.28 0.57 6.18
C LYS A 172 -8.21 0.14 5.05
N HIS A 173 -9.40 -0.40 5.34
CA HIS A 173 -10.35 -0.89 4.31
C HIS A 173 -10.67 0.13 3.21
N TYR A 174 -10.58 1.43 3.53
CA TYR A 174 -10.83 2.52 2.58
C TYR A 174 -9.62 2.86 1.69
N HIS A 175 -8.41 2.43 2.05
CA HIS A 175 -7.17 2.72 1.33
C HIS A 175 -7.03 1.87 0.07
N GLU A 176 -6.53 2.46 -1.01
CA GLU A 176 -6.50 1.88 -2.34
C GLU A 176 -5.71 0.57 -2.40
N GLU A 177 -4.54 0.51 -1.75
CA GLU A 177 -3.75 -0.71 -1.63
C GLU A 177 -4.52 -1.87 -0.98
N THR A 178 -5.28 -1.57 0.09
CA THR A 178 -6.06 -2.57 0.81
C THR A 178 -7.24 -3.03 -0.03
N LYS A 179 -7.94 -2.12 -0.72
CA LYS A 179 -9.02 -2.47 -1.67
C LYS A 179 -8.50 -3.35 -2.80
N ALA A 180 -7.36 -2.99 -3.40
CA ALA A 180 -6.73 -3.78 -4.45
C ALA A 180 -6.37 -5.18 -3.93
N THR A 181 -5.72 -5.26 -2.77
CA THR A 181 -5.32 -6.52 -2.12
C THR A 181 -6.52 -7.39 -1.74
N ALA A 182 -7.57 -6.82 -1.16
CA ALA A 182 -8.79 -7.52 -0.80
C ALA A 182 -9.48 -8.14 -2.03
N SER A 183 -9.54 -7.40 -3.14
CA SER A 183 -10.11 -7.92 -4.39
C SER A 183 -9.34 -9.13 -4.94
N GLN A 184 -8.04 -9.26 -4.64
CA GLN A 184 -7.24 -10.43 -5.04
C GLN A 184 -7.68 -11.70 -4.33
N ALA A 185 -8.17 -11.62 -3.09
CA ALA A 185 -8.65 -12.78 -2.34
C ALA A 185 -9.82 -13.47 -3.04
N LEU A 186 -10.65 -12.69 -3.74
CA LEU A 186 -11.86 -13.14 -4.42
C LEU A 186 -11.60 -13.74 -5.82
N THR A 187 -10.35 -13.81 -6.26
CA THR A 187 -10.00 -14.35 -7.59
C THR A 187 -9.97 -15.88 -7.64
N HIS A 188 -10.24 -16.55 -6.52
CA HIS A 188 -10.23 -18.00 -6.39
C HIS A 188 -11.52 -18.46 -5.74
N ASP A 189 -12.06 -19.59 -6.19
CA ASP A 189 -13.30 -20.16 -5.66
C ASP A 189 -13.19 -20.42 -4.15
N GLY A 190 -14.18 -19.95 -3.39
CA GLY A 190 -14.18 -20.04 -1.92
C GLY A 190 -13.21 -19.09 -1.23
N GLY A 191 -12.58 -18.16 -1.95
CA GLY A 191 -11.76 -17.11 -1.38
C GLY A 191 -12.61 -16.06 -0.65
N HIS A 192 -12.23 -15.74 0.58
CA HIS A 192 -12.87 -14.74 1.42
C HIS A 192 -11.81 -13.81 2.02
N TYR A 193 -12.23 -12.60 2.41
CA TYR A 193 -11.37 -11.67 3.14
C TYR A 193 -12.08 -10.93 4.27
N LEU A 194 -11.28 -10.50 5.23
CA LEU A 194 -11.68 -9.58 6.29
C LEU A 194 -10.56 -8.56 6.50
N CYS A 195 -10.85 -7.27 6.38
CA CYS A 195 -9.93 -6.21 6.74
C CYS A 195 -10.07 -5.85 8.22
N VAL A 196 -8.95 -5.76 8.93
CA VAL A 196 -8.86 -5.25 10.30
C VAL A 196 -7.96 -4.03 10.32
N ARG A 197 -8.42 -2.92 10.89
CA ARG A 197 -7.71 -1.64 10.80
C ARG A 197 -6.62 -1.49 11.85
N ASP A 198 -6.89 -1.96 13.07
CA ASP A 198 -6.10 -1.68 14.27
C ASP A 198 -6.26 -2.80 15.31
N LYS A 199 -5.55 -2.65 16.44
CA LYS A 199 -5.58 -3.61 17.55
C LYS A 199 -6.96 -3.83 18.15
N ALA A 200 -7.80 -2.79 18.17
CA ALA A 200 -9.14 -2.91 18.74
C ALA A 200 -10.04 -3.77 17.85
N GLU A 201 -9.96 -3.61 16.53
CA GLU A 201 -10.66 -4.49 15.60
C GLU A 201 -10.11 -5.92 15.61
N ALA A 202 -8.79 -6.09 15.67
CA ALA A 202 -8.18 -7.41 15.80
C ALA A 202 -8.59 -8.13 17.11
N ALA A 203 -8.73 -7.40 18.21
CA ALA A 203 -9.20 -7.94 19.48
C ALA A 203 -10.62 -8.52 19.36
N LEU A 204 -11.55 -7.81 18.69
CA LEU A 204 -12.91 -8.33 18.45
C LEU A 204 -12.91 -9.65 17.66
N VAL A 205 -12.04 -9.74 16.64
CA VAL A 205 -11.86 -10.98 15.87
C VAL A 205 -11.27 -12.10 16.74
N ALA A 206 -10.29 -11.78 17.58
CA ALA A 206 -9.67 -12.73 18.50
C ALA A 206 -10.66 -13.22 19.59
N GLU A 207 -11.50 -12.35 20.13
CA GLU A 207 -12.59 -12.69 21.06
C GLU A 207 -13.61 -13.62 20.39
N PHE A 208 -14.00 -13.32 19.14
CA PHE A 208 -14.87 -14.22 18.37
C PHE A 208 -14.25 -15.61 18.18
N ILE A 209 -12.98 -15.69 17.78
CA ILE A 209 -12.28 -16.97 17.61
C ILE A 209 -12.28 -17.78 18.92
N ARG A 210 -12.17 -17.12 20.08
CA ARG A 210 -12.25 -17.76 21.41
C ARG A 210 -13.68 -18.17 21.81
N GLY A 211 -14.70 -17.72 21.08
CA GLY A 211 -16.11 -17.99 21.37
C GLY A 211 -16.74 -16.99 22.34
N GLU A 212 -16.17 -15.79 22.46
CA GLU A 212 -16.62 -14.74 23.38
C GLU A 212 -17.51 -13.69 22.71
N GLN A 213 -17.67 -13.77 21.38
CA GLN A 213 -18.51 -12.87 20.58
C GLN A 213 -19.45 -13.69 19.70
N GLU A 214 -20.62 -13.12 19.41
CA GLU A 214 -21.58 -13.71 18.49
C GLU A 214 -21.21 -13.42 17.03
N ALA A 215 -21.48 -14.37 16.13
CA ALA A 215 -21.17 -14.22 14.70
C ALA A 215 -21.91 -13.01 14.07
N GLU A 216 -23.10 -12.69 14.57
CA GLU A 216 -23.88 -11.54 14.09
C GLU A 216 -23.23 -10.20 14.43
N ASP A 217 -22.57 -10.12 15.58
CA ASP A 217 -21.88 -8.89 15.98
C ASP A 217 -20.64 -8.65 15.11
N ILE A 218 -19.91 -9.71 14.77
CA ILE A 218 -18.79 -9.63 13.83
C ILE A 218 -19.28 -9.25 12.43
N ARG A 219 -20.33 -9.89 11.91
CA ARG A 219 -20.92 -9.52 10.61
C ARG A 219 -21.30 -8.05 10.57
N ARG A 220 -22.03 -7.56 11.58
CA ARG A 220 -22.45 -6.16 11.66
C ARG A 220 -21.27 -5.21 11.76
N ARG A 221 -20.27 -5.53 12.58
CA ARG A 221 -19.09 -4.66 12.81
C ARG A 221 -18.21 -4.53 11.57
N PHE A 222 -18.08 -5.60 10.79
CA PHE A 222 -17.16 -5.71 9.67
C PHE A 222 -17.86 -5.74 8.29
N ALA A 223 -19.16 -5.46 8.21
CA ALA A 223 -19.91 -5.42 6.95
C ALA A 223 -19.30 -4.52 5.86
N HIS A 224 -18.55 -3.48 6.26
CA HIS A 224 -17.87 -2.55 5.36
C HIS A 224 -16.42 -2.95 5.01
N ALA A 225 -15.92 -4.02 5.61
CA ALA A 225 -14.51 -4.42 5.60
C ALA A 225 -14.31 -5.90 5.24
N ALA A 226 -15.39 -6.62 4.93
CA ALA A 226 -15.37 -8.02 4.50
C ALA A 226 -16.07 -8.16 3.14
N ASP A 227 -15.84 -9.28 2.45
CA ASP A 227 -16.61 -9.58 1.24
C ASP A 227 -18.08 -9.92 1.56
N PRO A 228 -19.02 -9.72 0.60
CA PRO A 228 -20.44 -9.98 0.84
C PRO A 228 -20.79 -11.43 1.23
N GLY A 229 -19.94 -12.40 0.89
CA GLY A 229 -20.15 -13.82 1.18
C GLY A 229 -19.55 -14.28 2.52
N PHE A 230 -18.91 -13.36 3.26
CA PHE A 230 -18.20 -13.66 4.50
C PHE A 230 -19.14 -14.13 5.61
N ASP A 231 -18.85 -15.30 6.16
CA ASP A 231 -19.49 -15.85 7.36
C ASP A 231 -18.44 -16.08 8.45
N PRO A 232 -18.44 -15.29 9.54
CA PRO A 232 -17.45 -15.41 10.60
C PRO A 232 -17.27 -16.84 11.13
N ALA A 233 -18.36 -17.59 11.29
CA ALA A 233 -18.30 -18.94 11.87
C ALA A 233 -17.55 -19.94 10.99
N ARG A 234 -17.67 -19.79 9.67
CA ARG A 234 -16.97 -20.60 8.67
C ARG A 234 -15.58 -20.05 8.38
N ASP A 235 -15.50 -18.76 8.11
CA ASP A 235 -14.36 -18.12 7.47
C ASP A 235 -13.27 -17.71 8.46
N LEU A 236 -13.59 -17.53 9.75
CA LEU A 236 -12.57 -17.33 10.79
C LEU A 236 -12.04 -18.63 11.38
N ALA A 237 -12.43 -19.80 10.85
CA ALA A 237 -11.90 -21.08 11.32
C ALA A 237 -10.47 -21.37 10.84
N ARG A 238 -10.06 -20.75 9.72
CA ARG A 238 -8.73 -20.84 9.11
C ARG A 238 -8.36 -19.50 8.48
N ILE A 239 -7.39 -18.78 9.05
CA ILE A 239 -7.01 -17.43 8.61
C ILE A 239 -5.55 -17.31 8.19
N GLY A 240 -5.32 -16.53 7.14
CA GLY A 240 -4.00 -16.08 6.69
C GLY A 240 -3.88 -14.57 6.88
N LEU A 241 -2.94 -14.09 7.69
CA LEU A 241 -2.72 -12.67 7.93
C LEU A 241 -1.74 -12.08 6.91
N ALA A 242 -2.19 -11.05 6.19
CA ALA A 242 -1.38 -10.15 5.39
C ALA A 242 -1.54 -8.71 5.90
N ASN A 243 -0.55 -7.86 5.63
CA ASN A 243 -0.51 -6.47 6.03
C ASN A 243 -0.47 -5.58 4.80
N GLN A 244 -1.15 -4.43 4.87
CA GLN A 244 -0.86 -3.30 4.00
C GLN A 244 0.61 -2.87 4.23
N THR A 245 1.35 -2.65 3.15
CA THR A 245 2.82 -2.50 3.15
C THR A 245 3.35 -1.32 3.97
N THR A 246 2.48 -0.37 4.27
CA THR A 246 2.77 0.91 4.95
C THR A 246 2.19 1.00 6.36
N MET A 247 1.70 -0.11 6.94
CA MET A 247 1.25 -0.15 8.33
C MET A 247 2.42 -0.05 9.32
N LEU A 248 2.10 0.25 10.58
CA LEU A 248 3.10 0.31 11.65
C LEU A 248 3.58 -1.12 11.99
N MET A 249 4.89 -1.34 12.02
CA MET A 249 5.46 -2.68 12.22
C MET A 249 5.11 -3.25 13.59
N SER A 250 5.32 -2.48 14.66
CA SER A 250 5.02 -2.93 16.03
C SER A 250 3.56 -3.33 16.21
N GLU A 251 2.63 -2.52 15.69
CA GLU A 251 1.20 -2.81 15.74
C GLU A 251 0.84 -4.08 14.96
N SER A 252 1.45 -4.28 13.79
CA SER A 252 1.21 -5.46 12.95
C SER A 252 1.66 -6.76 13.62
N LEU A 253 2.81 -6.73 14.29
CA LEU A 253 3.31 -7.88 15.07
C LEU A 253 2.40 -8.19 16.27
N GLU A 254 1.90 -7.16 16.96
CA GLU A 254 0.93 -7.35 18.05
C GLU A 254 -0.37 -7.97 17.55
N ILE A 255 -0.93 -7.49 16.44
CA ILE A 255 -2.15 -8.05 15.83
C ILE A 255 -1.93 -9.50 15.40
N GLN A 256 -0.78 -9.80 14.81
CA GLN A 256 -0.42 -11.16 14.44
C GLN A 256 -0.42 -12.08 15.66
N GLU A 257 0.18 -11.65 16.77
CA GLU A 257 0.22 -12.45 18.00
C GLU A 257 -1.16 -12.62 18.62
N MET A 258 -2.01 -11.58 18.64
CA MET A 258 -3.39 -11.67 19.15
C MET A 258 -4.18 -12.75 18.41
N LEU A 259 -4.17 -12.71 17.07
CA LEU A 259 -4.91 -13.67 16.25
C LEU A 259 -4.32 -15.08 16.36
N ARG A 260 -2.99 -15.19 16.40
CA ARG A 260 -2.29 -16.48 16.61
C ARG A 260 -2.63 -17.10 17.96
N SER A 261 -2.63 -16.32 19.04
CA SER A 261 -2.95 -16.82 20.38
C SER A 261 -4.41 -17.24 20.47
N ALA A 262 -5.35 -16.47 19.92
CA ALA A 262 -6.76 -16.85 19.87
C ALA A 262 -6.99 -18.19 19.14
N MET A 263 -6.32 -18.39 18.00
CA MET A 263 -6.37 -19.66 17.26
C MET A 263 -5.82 -20.82 18.10
N ARG A 264 -4.69 -20.62 18.77
CA ARG A 264 -4.07 -21.63 19.63
C ARG A 264 -4.94 -21.97 20.84
N GLU A 265 -5.55 -20.97 21.48
CA GLU A 265 -6.42 -21.15 22.64
C GLU A 265 -7.70 -21.89 22.26
N ARG A 266 -8.26 -21.60 21.08
CA ARG A 266 -9.48 -22.25 20.60
C ARG A 266 -9.27 -23.68 20.12
N TYR A 267 -8.22 -23.92 19.33
CA TYR A 267 -8.04 -25.17 18.58
C TYR A 267 -6.87 -26.04 19.08
N GLY A 268 -6.03 -25.51 19.97
CA GLY A 268 -4.83 -26.18 20.48
C GLY A 268 -3.60 -26.01 19.57
N GLU A 269 -2.42 -26.19 20.16
CA GLU A 269 -1.13 -26.02 19.48
C GLU A 269 -0.96 -26.94 18.26
N ALA A 270 -1.49 -28.17 18.32
CA ALA A 270 -1.37 -29.15 17.25
C ALA A 270 -2.08 -28.73 15.95
N GLU A 271 -3.16 -27.94 16.06
CA GLU A 271 -3.96 -27.48 14.92
C GLU A 271 -3.49 -26.12 14.37
N LEU A 272 -2.60 -25.43 15.08
CA LEU A 272 -2.26 -24.04 14.78
C LEU A 272 -1.74 -23.86 13.35
N ALA A 273 -0.83 -24.74 12.89
CA ALA A 273 -0.27 -24.66 11.53
C ALA A 273 -1.31 -24.90 10.42
N ALA A 274 -2.40 -25.61 10.71
CA ALA A 274 -3.48 -25.86 9.76
C ALA A 274 -4.53 -24.73 9.71
N ARG A 275 -4.54 -23.84 10.71
CA ARG A 275 -5.57 -22.82 10.94
C ARG A 275 -5.06 -21.39 10.94
N PHE A 276 -3.78 -21.18 11.16
CA PHE A 276 -3.18 -19.86 11.16
C PHE A 276 -1.93 -19.83 10.28
N GLN A 277 -1.89 -18.87 9.36
CA GLN A 277 -0.67 -18.48 8.67
C GLN A 277 -0.51 -16.97 8.78
N ALA A 278 0.72 -16.49 8.87
CA ALA A 278 0.99 -15.06 8.78
C ALA A 278 2.28 -14.87 7.98
N MET A 279 2.31 -13.83 7.16
CA MET A 279 3.51 -13.43 6.46
C MET A 279 3.73 -11.94 6.67
N ASP A 280 4.93 -11.60 7.15
CA ASP A 280 5.31 -10.21 7.19
C ASP A 280 5.36 -9.66 5.76
N THR A 281 4.54 -8.65 5.57
CA THR A 281 4.19 -8.06 4.27
C THR A 281 4.37 -6.54 4.32
N ILE A 282 4.85 -6.01 5.44
CA ILE A 282 5.34 -4.63 5.50
C ILE A 282 6.57 -4.53 4.60
N CYS A 283 6.65 -3.46 3.82
CA CYS A 283 7.79 -3.30 2.93
C CYS A 283 9.02 -2.83 3.72
N SER A 284 10.21 -3.29 3.31
CA SER A 284 11.47 -2.91 3.97
C SER A 284 11.62 -1.40 4.06
N ALA A 285 11.28 -0.67 2.99
CA ALA A 285 11.42 0.78 2.98
C ALA A 285 10.53 1.48 4.02
N THR A 286 9.38 0.89 4.40
CA THR A 286 8.57 1.41 5.51
C THR A 286 9.26 1.14 6.84
N GLN A 287 9.75 -0.09 7.05
CA GLN A 287 10.49 -0.46 8.25
C GLN A 287 11.76 0.39 8.44
N ASP A 288 12.60 0.50 7.40
CA ASP A 288 13.85 1.26 7.39
C ASP A 288 13.63 2.72 7.81
N ARG A 289 12.54 3.35 7.32
CA ARG A 289 12.18 4.73 7.69
C ARG A 289 11.67 4.84 9.13
N GLN A 290 10.86 3.89 9.59
CA GLN A 290 10.40 3.86 10.98
C GLN A 290 11.59 3.69 11.94
N ASP A 291 12.49 2.76 11.64
CA ASP A 291 13.71 2.49 12.41
C ASP A 291 14.65 3.69 12.44
N ALA A 292 14.85 4.36 11.30
CA ALA A 292 15.67 5.57 11.22
C ALA A 292 15.10 6.73 12.06
N VAL A 293 13.76 6.91 12.04
CA VAL A 293 13.09 7.91 12.88
C VAL A 293 13.20 7.56 14.36
N LEU A 294 12.93 6.30 14.74
CA LEU A 294 13.04 5.83 16.12
C LEU A 294 14.47 5.98 16.66
N THR A 295 15.48 5.66 15.85
CA THR A 295 16.89 5.87 16.19
C THR A 295 17.18 7.34 16.45
N MET A 296 16.73 8.23 15.56
CA MET A 296 16.98 9.66 15.73
C MET A 296 16.30 10.23 17.00
N LEU A 297 15.07 9.79 17.29
CA LEU A 297 14.36 10.15 18.53
C LEU A 297 15.08 9.63 19.77
N GLY A 298 15.60 8.40 19.72
CA GLY A 298 16.35 7.78 20.82
C GLY A 298 17.70 8.45 21.12
N GLU A 299 18.34 9.03 20.10
CA GLU A 299 19.56 9.84 20.26
C GLU A 299 19.31 11.17 21.03
N GLY A 300 18.05 11.61 21.14
CA GLY A 300 17.65 12.81 21.88
C GLY A 300 18.08 14.14 21.23
N GLY A 301 17.87 15.26 21.92
CA GLY A 301 18.31 16.59 21.48
C GLY A 301 17.57 17.15 20.26
N LEU A 302 16.30 16.79 20.09
CA LEU A 302 15.41 17.32 19.05
C LEU A 302 14.33 18.19 19.69
N ASP A 303 14.23 19.45 19.27
CA ASP A 303 13.16 20.36 19.70
C ASP A 303 11.93 20.29 18.78
N LEU A 304 12.13 19.85 17.53
CA LEU A 304 11.12 19.76 16.48
C LEU A 304 11.47 18.67 15.48
N MET A 305 10.45 17.97 14.99
CA MET A 305 10.56 17.06 13.84
C MET A 305 9.63 17.50 12.72
N VAL A 306 10.16 17.56 11.49
CA VAL A 306 9.40 17.86 10.28
C VAL A 306 9.34 16.61 9.40
N VAL A 307 8.14 16.06 9.22
CA VAL A 307 7.89 14.93 8.31
C VAL A 307 7.27 15.46 7.03
N ILE A 308 7.96 15.30 5.90
CA ILE A 308 7.54 15.83 4.60
C ILE A 308 6.82 14.73 3.80
N GLY A 309 5.59 15.00 3.35
CA GLY A 309 4.83 14.12 2.47
C GLY A 309 3.36 14.52 2.35
N GLY A 310 2.59 13.81 1.51
CA GLY A 310 1.17 14.06 1.33
C GLY A 310 0.35 13.69 2.57
N TYR A 311 -0.72 14.45 2.84
CA TYR A 311 -1.60 14.21 4.00
C TYR A 311 -2.33 12.86 3.94
N ASN A 312 -2.55 12.30 2.75
CA ASN A 312 -3.16 10.99 2.53
C ASN A 312 -2.14 9.83 2.48
N SER A 313 -0.83 10.10 2.59
CA SER A 313 0.19 9.05 2.61
C SER A 313 0.20 8.30 3.94
N SER A 314 -0.13 7.00 3.90
CA SER A 314 -0.14 6.15 5.10
C SER A 314 1.22 6.10 5.81
N ASN A 315 2.31 5.99 5.05
CA ASN A 315 3.67 5.98 5.60
C ASN A 315 4.04 7.34 6.23
N THR A 316 3.70 8.46 5.58
CA THR A 316 3.95 9.81 6.11
C THR A 316 3.20 10.03 7.43
N GLN A 317 1.92 9.64 7.49
CA GLN A 317 1.14 9.70 8.72
C GLN A 317 1.72 8.81 9.83
N ALA A 318 2.21 7.62 9.50
CA ALA A 318 2.82 6.71 10.48
C ALA A 318 4.09 7.33 11.09
N LEU A 319 4.98 7.88 10.26
CA LEU A 319 6.18 8.59 10.74
C LEU A 319 5.81 9.79 11.61
N ALA A 320 4.84 10.61 11.20
CA ALA A 320 4.37 11.74 12.00
C ALA A 320 3.82 11.31 13.37
N ARG A 321 3.07 10.20 13.44
CA ARG A 321 2.57 9.64 14.70
C ARG A 321 3.68 9.13 15.60
N ILE A 322 4.69 8.45 15.06
CA ILE A 322 5.86 7.99 15.83
C ILE A 322 6.56 9.19 16.48
N CYS A 323 6.76 10.27 15.72
CA CYS A 323 7.41 11.48 16.21
C CYS A 323 6.57 12.17 17.29
N ALA A 324 5.27 12.34 17.06
CA ALA A 324 4.36 13.03 17.98
C ALA A 324 4.16 12.32 19.33
N GLN A 325 4.47 11.02 19.42
CA GLN A 325 4.41 10.27 20.69
C GLN A 325 5.66 10.44 21.56
N ARG A 326 6.76 10.97 21.01
CA ARG A 326 8.08 10.98 21.65
C ARG A 326 8.74 12.37 21.76
N LEU A 327 8.15 13.38 21.13
CA LEU A 327 8.51 14.80 21.25
C LEU A 327 7.41 15.52 22.01
#